data_AF-A0A9D1J558-F1
#
_entry.id   AF-A0A9D1J558-F1
#
_cell.length_a   1.000
_cell.length_b   1.000
_cell.length_c   1.000
_cell.angle_alpha   90.00
_cell.angle_beta   90.00
_cell.angle_gamma   90.00
#
_symmetry.space_group_name_H-M   'P 1'
#
loop_
_entity.id
_entity.type
_entity.pdbx_description
1 polymer ?
#
loop_
_entity_poly.entity_id
_entity_poly.type
_entity_poly.pdbx_seq_one_letter_code
_entity_poly.pdbx_strand_id
1 'polypeptide(L)'
;MKKLTTFLLCLSLALTAALPAAAGEVPAMQTGTETTAIGMPNPFTDCKDAQEAAAITGFPFTLPEPPAGYTGPAVSVLDRQMAQAIFRNEAGQTLTFRKEAGSADISGDYNVYPEVVTMEGPDGCTLTLKGENGRYHLAIWTLDGYSYSVHSEEGMEAAAAAGFADAMTEAGTEIPNPFTEFDRLSDAEEAAGFPVSAPASVPGSDSRIFRVGAGMIEILYQNGEETAAVIRKSAGDEDNSGDYTAYPEEKTIRSGGRTVTLKGEDGLYTLAVWSEGGYAYSVRAEGLTRAEMTALVRRVR
;
A
#
# COMPACT_ATOMS: atom_id res chain seq x y z
N MET A 1 -51.60 42.40 3.00
CA MET A 1 -52.60 42.63 4.07
C MET A 1 -52.45 41.46 5.04
N LYS A 2 -51.83 41.64 6.22
CA LYS A 2 -52.51 41.67 7.55
C LYS A 2 -53.51 40.48 7.68
N LYS A 3 -53.38 39.51 8.60
CA LYS A 3 -53.08 39.63 10.03
C LYS A 3 -52.57 38.32 10.68
N LEU A 4 -51.75 38.56 11.68
CA LEU A 4 -51.39 37.77 12.87
C LEU A 4 -52.61 37.47 13.75
N THR A 5 -52.74 36.27 14.34
CA THR A 5 -53.37 36.10 15.66
C THR A 5 -52.84 34.86 16.40
N THR A 6 -52.04 35.11 17.42
CA THR A 6 -51.70 34.21 18.53
C THR A 6 -52.90 34.08 19.49
N PHE A 7 -53.16 32.91 20.07
CA PHE A 7 -53.81 32.83 21.38
C PHE A 7 -53.23 31.70 22.22
N LEU A 8 -52.81 32.10 23.41
CA LEU A 8 -52.21 31.34 24.51
C LEU A 8 -53.34 30.97 25.48
N LEU A 9 -53.40 29.74 26.01
CA LEU A 9 -53.94 29.51 27.35
C LEU A 9 -53.50 28.17 27.96
N CYS A 10 -52.77 28.29 29.07
CA CYS A 10 -52.46 27.21 30.01
C CYS A 10 -53.71 26.74 30.76
N LEU A 11 -53.82 25.44 31.03
CA LEU A 11 -54.54 24.94 32.19
C LEU A 11 -53.86 23.68 32.74
N SER A 12 -53.20 23.82 33.87
CA SER A 12 -52.67 22.75 34.70
C SER A 12 -53.78 22.19 35.59
N LEU A 13 -53.79 20.86 35.78
CA LEU A 13 -54.42 20.24 36.95
C LEU A 13 -53.57 19.03 37.36
N ALA A 14 -52.85 19.20 38.46
CA ALA A 14 -52.17 18.13 39.17
C ALA A 14 -53.20 17.39 40.04
N LEU A 15 -53.14 16.05 40.04
CA LEU A 15 -53.77 15.24 41.08
C LEU A 15 -52.75 14.21 41.56
N THR A 16 -52.20 14.49 42.75
CA THR A 16 -51.33 13.62 43.54
C THR A 16 -52.17 12.63 44.34
N ALA A 17 -51.78 11.36 44.33
CA ALA A 17 -52.16 10.38 45.34
C ALA A 17 -50.88 9.74 45.88
N ALA A 18 -50.72 9.80 47.19
CA ALA A 18 -49.54 9.34 47.93
C ALA A 18 -49.87 8.11 48.79
N LEU A 19 -48.80 7.32 49.05
CA LEU A 19 -48.47 6.45 50.20
C LEU A 19 -48.23 4.96 49.85
N PRO A 20 -47.39 4.21 50.62
CA PRO A 20 -46.35 4.62 51.58
C PRO A 20 -44.96 3.97 51.34
N ALA A 21 -43.93 4.57 51.93
CA ALA A 21 -42.59 4.02 52.04
C ALA A 21 -42.48 3.06 53.25
N ALA A 22 -41.82 1.93 53.05
CA ALA A 22 -41.25 1.12 54.12
C ALA A 22 -39.77 0.86 53.79
N ALA A 23 -38.90 1.29 54.70
CA ALA A 23 -37.45 1.10 54.64
C ALA A 23 -37.08 -0.36 54.92
N GLY A 24 -36.17 -0.90 54.13
CA GLY A 24 -35.46 -2.15 54.38
C GLY A 24 -34.02 -1.99 53.89
N GLU A 25 -33.07 -2.24 54.79
CA GLU A 25 -31.63 -2.06 54.62
C GLU A 25 -31.06 -2.78 53.39
N VAL A 26 -30.08 -2.16 52.73
CA VAL A 26 -29.31 -2.76 51.64
C VAL A 26 -28.19 -3.62 52.24
N PRO A 27 -28.16 -4.94 52.02
CA PRO A 27 -27.03 -5.75 52.42
C PRO A 27 -25.90 -5.62 51.39
N ALA A 28 -24.68 -5.40 51.86
CA ALA A 28 -23.48 -5.50 51.03
C ALA A 28 -23.17 -6.97 50.71
N MET A 29 -23.04 -7.31 49.42
CA MET A 29 -22.38 -8.55 48.98
C MET A 29 -21.67 -8.36 47.64
N GLN A 30 -20.56 -9.09 47.52
CA GLN A 30 -19.37 -8.80 46.72
C GLN A 30 -19.44 -9.19 45.23
N THR A 31 -18.54 -8.56 44.47
CA THR A 31 -17.80 -9.03 43.27
C THR A 31 -18.57 -9.82 42.21
N GLY A 32 -18.82 -9.18 41.07
CA GLY A 32 -19.04 -9.82 39.78
C GLY A 32 -18.11 -9.18 38.75
N THR A 33 -17.24 -10.00 38.18
CA THR A 33 -16.23 -9.69 37.14
C THR A 33 -16.74 -8.77 36.03
N GLU A 34 -15.88 -7.84 35.62
CA GLU A 34 -16.03 -7.05 34.39
C GLU A 34 -16.48 -7.96 33.25
N THR A 35 -17.72 -7.76 32.80
CA THR A 35 -18.20 -8.37 31.58
C THR A 35 -17.56 -7.56 30.46
N THR A 36 -16.42 -8.02 29.94
CA THR A 36 -15.96 -7.59 28.62
C THR A 36 -17.10 -7.88 27.66
N ALA A 37 -17.81 -6.84 27.24
CA ALA A 37 -18.73 -6.95 26.12
C ALA A 37 -17.89 -7.44 24.94
N ILE A 38 -18.03 -8.72 24.59
CA ILE A 38 -17.36 -9.31 23.44
C ILE A 38 -18.03 -8.66 22.24
N GLY A 39 -17.46 -7.56 21.75
CA GLY A 39 -17.87 -6.96 20.49
C GLY A 39 -17.75 -8.01 19.39
N MET A 40 -18.63 -7.94 18.39
CA MET A 40 -18.49 -8.73 17.17
C MET A 40 -17.05 -8.56 16.66
N PRO A 41 -16.33 -9.65 16.31
CA PRO A 41 -14.95 -9.54 15.89
C PRO A 41 -14.85 -8.56 14.71
N ASN A 42 -13.95 -7.59 14.82
CA ASN A 42 -13.62 -6.71 13.70
C ASN A 42 -13.06 -7.60 12.57
N PRO A 43 -13.71 -7.68 11.40
CA PRO A 43 -13.26 -8.57 10.33
C PRO A 43 -12.01 -8.04 9.61
N PHE A 44 -11.60 -6.80 9.90
CA PHE A 44 -10.38 -6.22 9.38
C PHE A 44 -9.15 -6.73 10.13
N THR A 45 -8.10 -7.01 9.35
CA THR A 45 -6.75 -7.26 9.85
C THR A 45 -5.93 -5.98 9.70
N ASP A 46 -5.39 -5.46 10.80
CA ASP A 46 -4.53 -4.28 10.77
C ASP A 46 -3.21 -4.59 10.03
N CYS A 47 -2.72 -3.62 9.28
CA CYS A 47 -1.44 -3.65 8.59
C CYS A 47 -0.55 -2.52 9.12
N LYS A 48 0.75 -2.78 9.20
CA LYS A 48 1.78 -1.80 9.54
C LYS A 48 1.79 -0.64 8.54
N ASP A 49 1.65 -0.95 7.25
CA ASP A 49 1.75 0.01 6.16
C ASP A 49 1.03 -0.52 4.89
N ALA A 50 1.00 0.31 3.85
CA ALA A 50 0.40 -0.01 2.56
C ALA A 50 1.10 -1.17 1.84
N GLN A 51 2.39 -1.38 2.09
CA GLN A 51 3.16 -2.46 1.49
C GLN A 51 2.72 -3.82 2.06
N GLU A 52 2.52 -3.92 3.37
CA GLU A 52 1.96 -5.12 3.98
C GLU A 52 0.54 -5.41 3.49
N ALA A 53 -0.30 -4.38 3.35
CA ALA A 53 -1.65 -4.55 2.78
C ALA A 53 -1.62 -5.08 1.33
N ALA A 54 -0.69 -4.57 0.51
CA ALA A 54 -0.49 -5.04 -0.85
C ALA A 54 -0.02 -6.52 -0.89
N ALA A 55 0.87 -6.91 0.03
CA ALA A 55 1.33 -8.29 0.14
C ALA A 55 0.21 -9.27 0.53
N ILE A 56 -0.69 -8.85 1.43
CA ILE A 56 -1.81 -9.69 1.88
C ILE A 56 -2.87 -9.86 0.79
N THR A 57 -3.21 -8.75 0.11
CA THR A 57 -4.26 -8.70 -0.92
C THR A 57 -3.81 -9.21 -2.29
N GLY A 58 -2.51 -9.16 -2.58
CA GLY A 58 -1.95 -9.56 -3.87
C GLY A 58 -2.13 -8.52 -4.97
N PHE A 59 -2.54 -7.29 -4.64
CA PHE A 59 -2.58 -6.17 -5.58
C PHE A 59 -1.87 -4.92 -5.00
N PRO A 60 -1.35 -4.01 -5.86
CA PRO A 60 -0.74 -2.76 -5.39
C PRO A 60 -1.75 -1.88 -4.65
N PHE A 61 -1.41 -1.42 -3.44
CA PHE A 61 -2.22 -0.50 -2.66
C PHE A 61 -1.50 0.83 -2.46
N THR A 62 -1.38 1.62 -3.51
CA THR A 62 -0.83 2.98 -3.42
C THR A 62 -1.82 3.90 -2.71
N LEU A 63 -1.32 4.72 -1.80
CA LEU A 63 -2.14 5.66 -1.04
C LEU A 63 -2.10 7.04 -1.69
N PRO A 64 -3.24 7.76 -1.75
CA PRO A 64 -3.22 9.17 -2.09
C PRO A 64 -2.55 9.98 -0.97
N GLU A 65 -2.04 11.17 -1.31
CA GLU A 65 -1.64 12.14 -0.29
C GLU A 65 -2.85 12.52 0.58
N PRO A 66 -2.70 12.59 1.92
CA PRO A 66 -3.79 13.04 2.77
C PRO A 66 -4.14 14.51 2.48
N PRO A 67 -5.42 14.90 2.52
CA PRO A 67 -5.78 16.30 2.46
C PRO A 67 -5.14 17.11 3.59
N ALA A 68 -4.96 18.41 3.37
CA ALA A 68 -4.42 19.31 4.38
C ALA A 68 -5.18 19.19 5.72
N GLY A 69 -4.44 18.99 6.82
CA GLY A 69 -5.00 18.83 8.15
C GLY A 69 -5.36 17.40 8.54
N TYR A 70 -5.25 16.44 7.63
CA TYR A 70 -5.39 15.01 7.93
C TYR A 70 -4.02 14.35 8.16
N THR A 71 -3.98 13.39 9.07
CA THR A 71 -2.80 12.61 9.47
C THR A 71 -3.10 11.11 9.43
N GLY A 72 -2.07 10.28 9.41
CA GLY A 72 -2.18 8.81 9.24
C GLY A 72 -1.60 8.35 7.89
N PRO A 73 -2.07 7.22 7.31
CA PRO A 73 -3.27 6.49 7.68
C PRO A 73 -3.03 5.27 8.59
N ALA A 74 -4.09 4.83 9.28
CA ALA A 74 -4.19 3.46 9.75
C ALA A 74 -4.60 2.56 8.57
N VAL A 75 -3.83 1.50 8.29
CA VAL A 75 -4.04 0.62 7.15
C VAL A 75 -4.58 -0.73 7.64
N SER A 76 -5.53 -1.29 6.91
CA SER A 76 -6.08 -2.63 7.21
C SER A 76 -6.62 -3.31 5.96
N VAL A 77 -6.83 -4.62 6.04
CA VAL A 77 -7.37 -5.46 4.97
C VAL A 77 -8.57 -6.26 5.44
N LEU A 78 -9.55 -6.45 4.56
CA LEU A 78 -10.72 -7.29 4.78
C LEU A 78 -10.67 -8.50 3.86
N ASP A 79 -10.66 -9.70 4.46
CA ASP A 79 -10.69 -11.01 3.76
C ASP A 79 -9.69 -11.16 2.60
N ARG A 80 -8.59 -10.40 2.63
CA ARG A 80 -7.58 -10.30 1.56
C ARG A 80 -8.13 -9.75 0.23
N GLN A 81 -9.36 -9.26 0.18
CA GLN A 81 -10.01 -8.76 -1.04
C GLN A 81 -10.02 -7.24 -1.11
N MET A 82 -10.12 -6.56 0.03
CA MET A 82 -10.17 -5.11 0.10
C MET A 82 -9.09 -4.58 1.02
N ALA A 83 -8.40 -3.53 0.59
CA ALA A 83 -7.49 -2.74 1.41
C ALA A 83 -8.15 -1.39 1.74
N GLN A 84 -7.94 -0.92 2.97
CA GLN A 84 -8.47 0.33 3.50
C GLN A 84 -7.37 1.15 4.16
N ALA A 85 -7.41 2.47 3.95
CA ALA A 85 -6.61 3.45 4.65
C ALA A 85 -7.52 4.51 5.28
N ILE A 86 -7.33 4.77 6.57
CA ILE A 86 -8.11 5.75 7.34
C ILE A 86 -7.20 6.87 7.81
N PHE A 87 -7.43 8.07 7.29
CA PHE A 87 -6.82 9.31 7.72
C PHE A 87 -7.71 10.02 8.74
N ARG A 88 -7.11 10.79 9.66
CA ARG A 88 -7.81 11.52 10.72
C ARG A 88 -7.31 12.95 10.87
N ASN A 89 -8.24 13.90 11.00
CA ASN A 89 -7.90 15.28 11.33
C ASN A 89 -7.79 15.49 12.87
N GLU A 90 -7.40 16.69 13.30
CA GLU A 90 -7.27 17.03 14.74
C GLU A 90 -8.60 16.94 15.52
N ALA A 91 -9.73 17.13 14.84
CA ALA A 91 -11.07 16.98 15.42
C ALA A 91 -11.52 15.52 15.52
N GLY A 92 -10.71 14.57 15.04
CA GLY A 92 -11.00 13.14 15.04
C GLY A 92 -11.89 12.67 13.88
N GLN A 93 -12.22 13.54 12.93
CA GLN A 93 -13.03 13.18 11.76
C GLN A 93 -12.20 12.37 10.77
N THR A 94 -12.86 11.42 10.11
CA THR A 94 -12.19 10.44 9.27
C THR A 94 -12.36 10.70 7.77
N LEU A 95 -11.32 10.35 7.03
CA LEU A 95 -11.36 10.12 5.60
C LEU A 95 -10.90 8.69 5.33
N THR A 96 -11.75 7.90 4.68
CA THR A 96 -11.53 6.50 4.38
C THR A 96 -11.32 6.32 2.90
N PHE A 97 -10.15 5.82 2.50
CA PHE A 97 -9.84 5.37 1.15
C PHE A 97 -9.88 3.84 1.09
N ARG A 98 -10.47 3.27 0.03
CA ARG A 98 -10.54 1.82 -0.19
C ARG A 98 -10.20 1.44 -1.63
N LYS A 99 -9.65 0.24 -1.78
CA LYS A 99 -9.39 -0.42 -3.06
C LYS A 99 -9.71 -1.91 -2.97
N GLU A 100 -10.34 -2.44 -4.00
CA GLU A 100 -10.63 -3.88 -4.18
C GLU A 100 -10.71 -4.19 -5.69
N ALA A 101 -10.40 -5.42 -6.09
CA ALA A 101 -10.53 -5.85 -7.47
C ALA A 101 -12.00 -5.91 -7.91
N GLY A 102 -12.32 -5.34 -9.08
CA GLY A 102 -13.65 -5.38 -9.66
C GLY A 102 -14.21 -4.01 -10.03
N SER A 103 -15.53 -3.91 -9.99
CA SER A 103 -16.30 -2.71 -10.38
C SER A 103 -17.47 -2.40 -9.44
N ALA A 104 -17.54 -3.07 -8.29
CA ALA A 104 -18.58 -2.87 -7.29
C ALA A 104 -18.34 -1.58 -6.48
N ASP A 105 -19.39 -1.05 -5.86
CA ASP A 105 -19.27 0.00 -4.84
C ASP A 105 -18.77 -0.62 -3.53
N ILE A 106 -17.55 -0.28 -3.14
CA ILE A 106 -16.84 -0.82 -1.96
C ILE A 106 -16.82 0.14 -0.77
N SER A 107 -17.53 1.26 -0.88
CA SER A 107 -17.52 2.33 0.13
C SER A 107 -18.02 1.87 1.49
N GLY A 108 -18.94 0.90 1.52
CA GLY A 108 -19.70 0.54 2.72
C GLY A 108 -20.64 1.65 3.18
N ASP A 109 -20.87 2.67 2.34
CA ASP A 109 -21.75 3.79 2.61
C ASP A 109 -23.13 3.53 1.98
N TYR A 110 -24.12 3.33 2.85
CA TYR A 110 -25.52 3.07 2.46
C TYR A 110 -26.41 4.31 2.60
N ASN A 111 -25.82 5.48 2.85
CA ASN A 111 -26.58 6.72 2.97
C ASN A 111 -27.20 7.10 1.61
N VAL A 112 -28.35 7.78 1.68
CA VAL A 112 -29.01 8.36 0.51
C VAL A 112 -28.68 9.84 0.46
N TYR A 113 -27.97 10.23 -0.60
CA TYR A 113 -27.58 11.61 -0.83
C TYR A 113 -28.55 12.27 -1.83
N PRO A 114 -28.98 13.51 -1.58
CA PRO A 114 -29.86 14.23 -2.51
C PRO A 114 -29.15 14.65 -3.81
N GLU A 115 -27.82 14.78 -3.78
CA GLU A 115 -27.00 15.14 -4.93
C GLU A 115 -26.10 13.97 -5.32
N VAL A 116 -26.19 13.56 -6.59
CA VAL A 116 -25.30 12.57 -7.21
C VAL A 116 -24.81 13.14 -8.53
N VAL A 117 -23.50 13.30 -8.66
CA VAL A 117 -22.85 13.84 -9.84
C VAL A 117 -21.91 12.80 -10.42
N THR A 118 -22.04 12.54 -11.71
CA THR A 118 -21.09 11.70 -12.46
C THR A 118 -20.32 12.59 -13.41
N MET A 119 -19.00 12.46 -13.40
CA MET A 119 -18.10 13.18 -14.28
C MET A 119 -17.06 12.23 -14.89
N GLU A 120 -16.53 12.62 -16.03
CA GLU A 120 -15.36 11.98 -16.61
C GLU A 120 -14.17 12.28 -15.69
N GLY A 121 -13.59 11.23 -15.14
CA GLY A 121 -12.35 11.29 -14.38
C GLY A 121 -11.14 11.07 -15.29
N PRO A 122 -9.95 10.99 -14.69
CA PRO A 122 -8.70 10.85 -15.42
C PRO A 122 -8.62 9.49 -16.13
N ASP A 123 -7.87 9.42 -17.23
CA ASP A 123 -7.74 8.25 -18.11
C ASP A 123 -9.08 7.61 -18.55
N GLY A 124 -10.13 8.45 -18.64
CA GLY A 124 -11.46 8.03 -19.08
C GLY A 124 -12.23 7.21 -18.03
N CYS A 125 -11.77 7.17 -16.77
CA CYS A 125 -12.55 6.58 -15.70
C CYS A 125 -13.84 7.38 -15.46
N THR A 126 -14.86 6.72 -14.90
CA THR A 126 -16.11 7.40 -14.50
C THR A 126 -16.09 7.63 -12.99
N LEU A 127 -16.07 8.89 -12.57
CA LEU A 127 -16.09 9.29 -11.17
C LEU A 127 -17.51 9.68 -10.76
N THR A 128 -18.04 9.04 -9.72
CA THR A 128 -19.34 9.35 -9.13
C THR A 128 -19.16 9.96 -7.75
N LEU A 129 -19.72 11.15 -7.56
CA LEU A 129 -19.74 11.88 -6.30
C LEU A 129 -21.14 11.88 -5.71
N LYS A 130 -21.28 11.66 -4.40
CA LYS A 130 -22.56 11.72 -3.68
C LYS A 130 -22.45 12.66 -2.47
N GLY A 131 -23.41 13.56 -2.34
CA GLY A 131 -23.35 14.65 -1.36
C GLY A 131 -24.60 15.51 -1.29
N GLU A 132 -24.41 16.74 -0.83
CA GLU A 132 -25.45 17.77 -0.79
C GLU A 132 -24.81 19.17 -0.89
N ASN A 133 -25.43 20.07 -1.67
CA ASN A 133 -25.03 21.48 -1.80
C ASN A 133 -23.57 21.66 -2.23
N GLY A 134 -23.09 20.81 -3.15
CA GLY A 134 -21.70 20.85 -3.65
C GLY A 134 -20.64 20.35 -2.67
N ARG A 135 -21.04 19.78 -1.53
CA ARG A 135 -20.16 19.10 -0.57
C ARG A 135 -20.42 17.60 -0.63
N TYR A 136 -19.42 16.84 -1.07
CA TYR A 136 -19.53 15.42 -1.36
C TYR A 136 -18.90 14.57 -0.28
N HIS A 137 -19.67 13.67 0.32
CA HIS A 137 -19.17 12.77 1.36
C HIS A 137 -18.61 11.48 0.79
N LEU A 138 -18.99 11.13 -0.45
CA LEU A 138 -18.58 9.90 -1.09
C LEU A 138 -18.14 10.13 -2.53
N ALA A 139 -16.99 9.57 -2.88
CA ALA A 139 -16.48 9.48 -4.24
C ALA A 139 -16.22 8.00 -4.57
N ILE A 140 -16.65 7.53 -5.76
CA ILE A 140 -16.49 6.15 -6.22
C ILE A 140 -16.07 6.17 -7.68
N TRP A 141 -15.07 5.37 -8.05
CA TRP A 141 -14.64 5.20 -9.44
C TRP A 141 -14.04 3.81 -9.67
N THR A 142 -13.83 3.48 -10.94
CA THR A 142 -13.14 2.26 -11.36
C THR A 142 -11.98 2.62 -12.28
N LEU A 143 -10.80 2.05 -12.01
CA LEU A 143 -9.59 2.27 -12.81
C LEU A 143 -8.78 0.96 -12.85
N ASP A 144 -8.33 0.55 -14.03
CA ASP A 144 -7.50 -0.65 -14.26
C ASP A 144 -8.03 -1.95 -13.64
N GLY A 145 -9.36 -2.14 -13.67
CA GLY A 145 -10.01 -3.33 -13.11
C GLY A 145 -10.15 -3.35 -11.59
N TYR A 146 -9.91 -2.21 -10.93
CA TYR A 146 -10.15 -2.03 -9.50
C TYR A 146 -11.27 -1.03 -9.24
N SER A 147 -12.03 -1.30 -8.19
CA SER A 147 -12.94 -0.35 -7.54
C SER A 147 -12.19 0.48 -6.52
N TYR A 148 -12.52 1.77 -6.48
CA TYR A 148 -12.01 2.70 -5.49
C TYR A 148 -13.16 3.46 -4.84
N SER A 149 -12.98 3.82 -3.57
CA SER A 149 -13.90 4.74 -2.90
C SER A 149 -13.17 5.65 -1.91
N VAL A 150 -13.62 6.88 -1.80
CA VAL A 150 -13.27 7.80 -0.71
C VAL A 150 -14.54 8.23 0.02
N HIS A 151 -14.63 7.93 1.30
CA HIS A 151 -15.65 8.48 2.20
C HIS A 151 -15.02 9.52 3.13
N SER A 152 -15.63 10.70 3.25
CA SER A 152 -15.17 11.78 4.15
C SER A 152 -16.32 12.26 5.04
N GLU A 153 -16.09 12.30 6.35
CA GLU A 153 -17.08 12.81 7.30
C GLU A 153 -17.31 14.33 7.18
N GLU A 154 -16.27 15.10 6.81
CA GLU A 154 -16.40 16.54 6.57
C GLU A 154 -16.99 16.87 5.19
N GLY A 155 -16.96 15.90 4.29
CA GLY A 155 -17.23 16.10 2.88
C GLY A 155 -16.14 16.91 2.18
N MET A 156 -16.06 16.74 0.87
CA MET A 156 -15.04 17.31 0.01
C MET A 156 -15.66 18.07 -1.15
N GLU A 157 -14.93 19.04 -1.69
CA GLU A 157 -15.31 19.66 -2.97
C GLU A 157 -15.05 18.69 -4.12
N ALA A 158 -15.75 18.88 -5.24
CA ALA A 158 -15.58 18.02 -6.42
C ALA A 158 -14.13 17.93 -6.92
N ALA A 159 -13.38 19.04 -6.87
CA ALA A 159 -11.98 19.06 -7.27
C ALA A 159 -11.08 18.21 -6.35
N ALA A 160 -11.33 18.22 -5.04
CA ALA A 160 -10.62 17.37 -4.10
C ALA A 160 -10.95 15.89 -4.32
N ALA A 161 -12.21 15.57 -4.62
CA ALA A 161 -12.62 14.21 -4.98
C ALA A 161 -11.94 13.72 -6.27
N ALA A 162 -11.86 14.58 -7.30
CA ALA A 162 -11.16 14.28 -8.54
C ALA A 162 -9.66 14.05 -8.32
N GLY A 163 -9.02 14.84 -7.45
CA GLY A 163 -7.60 14.66 -7.10
C GLY A 163 -7.26 13.28 -6.54
N PHE A 164 -8.20 12.61 -5.86
CA PHE A 164 -8.01 11.21 -5.44
C PHE A 164 -8.00 10.23 -6.63
N ALA A 165 -8.85 10.45 -7.62
CA ALA A 165 -8.85 9.65 -8.85
C ALA A 165 -7.61 9.94 -9.71
N ASP A 166 -7.18 11.21 -9.79
CA ASP A 166 -5.93 11.64 -10.44
C ASP A 166 -4.72 10.93 -9.82
N ALA A 167 -4.62 10.95 -8.49
CA ALA A 167 -3.51 10.30 -7.78
C ALA A 167 -3.42 8.80 -8.09
N MET A 168 -4.54 8.12 -8.33
CA MET A 168 -4.55 6.69 -8.69
C MET A 168 -4.20 6.43 -10.16
N THR A 169 -4.33 7.46 -11.00
CA THR A 169 -3.96 7.44 -12.41
C THR A 169 -2.45 7.69 -12.58
N GLU A 170 -1.91 8.66 -11.85
CA GLU A 170 -0.46 8.89 -11.75
C GLU A 170 0.24 7.72 -11.02
N ALA A 171 -0.39 7.12 -10.01
CA ALA A 171 0.07 5.87 -9.40
C ALA A 171 -0.08 4.64 -10.32
N GLY A 172 -0.78 4.78 -11.46
CA GLY A 172 -0.88 3.76 -12.52
C GLY A 172 0.40 3.57 -13.32
N THR A 173 1.40 4.44 -13.15
CA THR A 173 2.72 4.30 -13.80
C THR A 173 3.85 3.87 -12.88
N GLU A 174 3.67 3.88 -11.57
CA GLU A 174 4.67 3.37 -10.63
C GLU A 174 4.02 2.50 -9.55
N ILE A 175 4.18 1.18 -9.72
CA ILE A 175 4.17 0.22 -8.61
C ILE A 175 5.05 0.85 -7.52
N PRO A 176 4.57 1.01 -6.26
CA PRO A 176 5.40 1.52 -5.18
C PRO A 176 6.71 0.74 -5.20
N ASN A 177 7.80 1.41 -5.56
CA ASN A 177 9.08 0.75 -5.70
C ASN A 177 9.39 0.16 -4.33
N PRO A 178 9.41 -1.18 -4.17
CA PRO A 178 9.59 -1.80 -2.86
C PRO A 178 11.00 -1.59 -2.31
N PHE A 179 11.82 -0.84 -3.06
CA PHE A 179 13.17 -0.45 -2.74
C PHE A 179 13.28 1.04 -2.41
N THR A 180 13.97 1.31 -1.32
CA THR A 180 14.52 2.64 -1.01
C THR A 180 15.83 2.83 -1.76
N GLU A 181 15.99 3.97 -2.42
CA GLU A 181 17.24 4.33 -3.11
C GLU A 181 18.24 5.02 -2.17
N PHE A 182 19.52 4.78 -2.41
CA PHE A 182 20.64 5.35 -1.69
C PHE A 182 21.70 5.84 -2.68
N ASP A 183 22.32 6.98 -2.37
CA ASP A 183 23.41 7.54 -3.17
C ASP A 183 24.75 6.80 -2.95
N ARG A 184 24.89 6.11 -1.81
CA ARG A 184 26.12 5.42 -1.43
C ARG A 184 25.86 3.97 -1.09
N LEU A 185 26.77 3.11 -1.55
CA LEU A 185 26.76 1.70 -1.22
C LEU A 185 26.79 1.46 0.30
N SER A 186 27.55 2.25 1.05
CA SER A 186 27.63 2.15 2.51
C SER A 186 26.27 2.32 3.18
N ASP A 187 25.45 3.24 2.67
CA ASP A 187 24.17 3.59 3.28
C ASP A 187 23.15 2.48 2.97
N ALA A 188 23.23 1.87 1.77
CA ALA A 188 22.47 0.68 1.42
C ALA A 188 22.89 -0.55 2.24
N GLU A 189 24.19 -0.77 2.47
CA GLU A 189 24.70 -1.86 3.31
C GLU A 189 24.22 -1.73 4.76
N GLU A 190 24.22 -0.51 5.31
CA GLU A 190 23.67 -0.21 6.64
C GLU A 190 22.17 -0.51 6.71
N ALA A 191 21.40 -0.04 5.72
CA ALA A 191 19.96 -0.26 5.66
C ALA A 191 19.58 -1.74 5.49
N ALA A 192 20.36 -2.50 4.72
CA ALA A 192 20.13 -3.93 4.52
C ALA A 192 20.64 -4.82 5.66
N GLY A 193 21.58 -4.30 6.47
CA GLY A 193 22.20 -5.04 7.58
C GLY A 193 23.27 -6.05 7.17
N PHE A 194 23.75 -6.00 5.92
CA PHE A 194 24.85 -6.84 5.44
C PHE A 194 25.65 -6.15 4.33
N PRO A 195 26.97 -6.44 4.22
CA PRO A 195 27.81 -5.84 3.19
C PRO A 195 27.63 -6.51 1.82
N VAL A 196 27.95 -5.80 0.75
CA VAL A 196 28.07 -6.36 -0.61
C VAL A 196 29.27 -5.76 -1.34
N SER A 197 30.10 -6.62 -1.93
CA SER A 197 31.17 -6.22 -2.84
C SER A 197 30.69 -6.34 -4.27
N ALA A 198 30.91 -5.30 -5.08
CA ALA A 198 30.59 -5.28 -6.50
C ALA A 198 31.56 -4.34 -7.26
N PRO A 199 31.73 -4.50 -8.58
CA PRO A 199 32.54 -3.59 -9.40
C PRO A 199 32.13 -2.11 -9.25
N ALA A 200 33.08 -1.19 -9.36
CA ALA A 200 32.77 0.25 -9.41
C ALA A 200 32.03 0.65 -10.69
N SER A 201 32.27 -0.07 -11.79
CA SER A 201 31.61 0.10 -13.09
C SER A 201 31.57 -1.24 -13.83
N VAL A 202 30.68 -1.34 -14.81
CA VAL A 202 30.63 -2.40 -15.82
C VAL A 202 30.73 -1.77 -17.22
N PRO A 203 31.06 -2.54 -18.27
CA PRO A 203 30.99 -2.02 -19.64
C PRO A 203 29.60 -1.47 -19.94
N GLY A 204 29.55 -0.26 -20.50
CA GLY A 204 28.28 0.39 -20.86
C GLY A 204 27.55 1.07 -19.70
N SER A 205 28.18 1.30 -18.54
CA SER A 205 27.62 2.10 -17.44
C SER A 205 28.46 3.34 -17.12
N ASP A 206 27.82 4.45 -16.77
CA ASP A 206 28.44 5.69 -16.27
C ASP A 206 28.15 5.97 -14.79
N SER A 207 27.12 5.34 -14.23
CA SER A 207 26.58 5.61 -12.90
C SER A 207 26.04 4.35 -12.23
N ARG A 208 25.76 4.45 -10.92
CA ARG A 208 25.14 3.38 -10.13
C ARG A 208 24.05 3.93 -9.23
N ILE A 209 22.95 3.19 -9.11
CA ILE A 209 21.91 3.38 -8.11
C ILE A 209 21.95 2.19 -7.15
N PHE A 210 21.87 2.46 -5.84
CA PHE A 210 21.80 1.45 -4.80
C PHE A 210 20.39 1.41 -4.23
N ARG A 211 19.82 0.21 -4.10
CA ARG A 211 18.44 -0.01 -3.68
C ARG A 211 18.38 -1.04 -2.59
N VAL A 212 17.56 -0.80 -1.55
CA VAL A 212 17.29 -1.77 -0.48
C VAL A 212 15.80 -1.97 -0.32
N GLY A 213 15.36 -3.21 -0.39
CA GLY A 213 13.94 -3.56 -0.41
C GLY A 213 13.77 -5.07 -0.38
N ALA A 214 12.63 -5.56 0.09
CA ALA A 214 12.31 -7.00 0.10
C ALA A 214 13.44 -7.92 0.65
N GLY A 215 14.20 -7.44 1.64
CA GLY A 215 15.31 -8.19 2.25
C GLY A 215 16.56 -8.33 1.38
N MET A 216 16.74 -7.48 0.37
CA MET A 216 17.87 -7.53 -0.56
C MET A 216 18.52 -6.17 -0.81
N ILE A 217 19.80 -6.19 -1.19
CA ILE A 217 20.47 -5.06 -1.86
C ILE A 217 20.43 -5.30 -3.37
N GLU A 218 20.04 -4.28 -4.11
CA GLU A 218 20.11 -4.20 -5.57
C GLU A 218 21.05 -3.07 -5.99
N ILE A 219 21.95 -3.36 -6.93
CA ILE A 219 22.85 -2.38 -7.54
C ILE A 219 22.53 -2.33 -9.02
N LEU A 220 22.01 -1.19 -9.47
CA LEU A 220 21.77 -0.92 -10.89
C LEU A 220 22.97 -0.17 -11.43
N TYR A 221 23.54 -0.67 -12.52
CA TYR A 221 24.55 0.02 -13.31
C TYR A 221 23.84 0.69 -14.48
N GLN A 222 23.89 2.01 -14.54
CA GLN A 222 23.11 2.81 -15.50
C GLN A 222 24.00 3.50 -16.53
N ASN A 223 23.39 3.82 -17.67
CA ASN A 223 23.90 4.74 -18.69
C ASN A 223 22.72 5.63 -19.13
N GLY A 224 22.59 6.79 -18.48
CA GLY A 224 21.35 7.55 -18.53
C GLY A 224 20.17 6.73 -17.99
N GLU A 225 19.12 6.57 -18.80
CA GLU A 225 17.91 5.81 -18.43
C GLU A 225 18.06 4.29 -18.66
N GLU A 226 19.10 3.85 -19.37
CA GLU A 226 19.34 2.43 -19.65
C GLU A 226 20.04 1.73 -18.48
N THR A 227 19.59 0.51 -18.15
CA THR A 227 20.27 -0.34 -17.16
C THR A 227 21.19 -1.33 -17.86
N ALA A 228 22.50 -1.14 -17.72
CA ALA A 228 23.53 -1.99 -18.31
C ALA A 228 23.71 -3.32 -17.57
N ALA A 229 23.56 -3.30 -16.23
CA ALA A 229 23.60 -4.50 -15.42
C ALA A 229 22.85 -4.32 -14.10
N VAL A 230 22.37 -5.43 -13.53
CA VAL A 230 21.77 -5.50 -12.20
C VAL A 230 22.49 -6.55 -11.38
N ILE A 231 22.92 -6.20 -10.18
CA ILE A 231 23.52 -7.13 -9.21
C ILE A 231 22.65 -7.15 -7.97
N ARG A 232 22.27 -8.34 -7.48
CA ARG A 232 21.48 -8.50 -6.26
C ARG A 232 22.17 -9.41 -5.26
N LYS A 233 21.93 -9.11 -3.98
CA LYS A 233 22.30 -9.96 -2.83
C LYS A 233 21.17 -9.98 -1.82
N SER A 234 20.73 -11.15 -1.41
CA SER A 234 19.70 -11.36 -0.37
C SER A 234 20.06 -12.52 0.52
N ALA A 235 19.48 -12.58 1.72
CA ALA A 235 19.58 -13.78 2.56
C ALA A 235 18.87 -14.97 1.89
N GLY A 236 19.34 -16.19 2.17
CA GLY A 236 18.79 -17.42 1.61
C GLY A 236 19.62 -18.00 0.48
N ASP A 237 19.05 -18.95 -0.25
CA ASP A 237 19.72 -19.67 -1.33
C ASP A 237 18.88 -19.77 -2.62
N GLU A 238 17.70 -19.14 -2.63
CA GLU A 238 16.78 -19.08 -3.77
C GLU A 238 17.22 -18.04 -4.81
N ASP A 239 16.77 -18.21 -6.06
CA ASP A 239 17.03 -17.26 -7.15
C ASP A 239 16.37 -15.90 -6.87
N ASN A 240 17.19 -14.87 -6.63
CA ASN A 240 16.74 -13.51 -6.33
C ASN A 240 16.76 -12.56 -7.55
N SER A 241 17.01 -13.09 -8.75
CA SER A 241 17.18 -12.29 -9.97
C SER A 241 15.92 -11.54 -10.40
N GLY A 242 14.74 -12.01 -9.98
CA GLY A 242 13.47 -11.55 -10.53
C GLY A 242 13.38 -11.75 -12.05
N ASP A 243 14.15 -12.68 -12.60
CA ASP A 243 14.11 -13.09 -14.00
C ASP A 243 13.30 -14.38 -14.14
N TYR A 244 12.15 -14.28 -14.80
CA TYR A 244 11.31 -15.44 -15.09
C TYR A 244 11.44 -15.89 -16.56
N THR A 245 12.43 -15.36 -17.29
CA THR A 245 12.67 -15.71 -18.68
C THR A 245 13.12 -17.17 -18.80
N ALA A 246 12.52 -17.90 -19.72
CA ALA A 246 12.95 -19.24 -20.08
C ALA A 246 14.11 -19.15 -21.08
N TYR A 247 15.32 -19.39 -20.60
CA TYR A 247 16.52 -19.36 -21.43
C TYR A 247 16.76 -20.72 -22.11
N PRO A 248 17.07 -20.76 -23.41
CA PRO A 248 17.35 -22.01 -24.12
C PRO A 248 18.67 -22.66 -23.69
N GLU A 249 19.65 -21.88 -23.20
CA GLU A 249 20.91 -22.38 -22.66
C GLU A 249 20.99 -22.14 -21.15
N GLU A 250 21.20 -23.22 -20.40
CA GLU A 250 21.57 -23.17 -18.98
C GLU A 250 22.86 -23.97 -18.75
N LYS A 251 23.81 -23.39 -18.03
CA LYS A 251 25.13 -23.99 -17.80
C LYS A 251 25.65 -23.72 -16.40
N THR A 252 25.89 -24.80 -15.67
CA THR A 252 26.56 -24.72 -14.37
C THR A 252 28.09 -24.72 -14.52
N ILE A 253 28.75 -23.76 -13.88
CA ILE A 253 30.20 -23.62 -13.86
C ILE A 253 30.74 -23.55 -12.43
N ARG A 254 32.04 -23.83 -12.27
CA ARG A 254 32.78 -23.53 -11.05
C ARG A 254 33.57 -22.23 -11.22
N SER A 255 33.36 -21.27 -10.34
CA SER A 255 34.13 -20.01 -10.31
C SER A 255 34.46 -19.63 -8.87
N GLY A 256 35.76 -19.57 -8.54
CA GLY A 256 36.20 -19.17 -7.19
C GLY A 256 35.70 -20.08 -6.06
N GLY A 257 35.49 -21.38 -6.32
CA GLY A 257 34.94 -22.35 -5.36
C GLY A 257 33.42 -22.47 -5.37
N ARG A 258 32.71 -21.50 -5.98
CA ARG A 258 31.25 -21.44 -6.06
C ARG A 258 30.72 -22.24 -7.23
N THR A 259 29.51 -22.76 -7.06
CA THR A 259 28.70 -23.30 -8.16
C THR A 259 27.81 -22.18 -8.67
N VAL A 260 27.95 -21.82 -9.95
CA VAL A 260 27.22 -20.72 -10.57
C VAL A 260 26.45 -21.26 -11.75
N THR A 261 25.17 -20.95 -11.85
CA THR A 261 24.33 -21.27 -13.01
C THR A 261 24.27 -20.06 -13.93
N LEU A 262 24.71 -20.21 -15.17
CA LEU A 262 24.60 -19.21 -16.22
C LEU A 262 23.40 -19.55 -17.11
N LYS A 263 22.61 -18.55 -17.49
CA LYS A 263 21.44 -18.68 -18.37
C LYS A 263 21.53 -17.68 -19.53
N GLY A 264 21.20 -18.13 -20.74
CA GLY A 264 21.35 -17.34 -21.96
C GLY A 264 20.99 -18.09 -23.23
N GLU A 265 21.59 -17.68 -24.35
CA GLU A 265 21.34 -18.21 -25.69
C GLU A 265 22.61 -18.09 -26.55
N ASP A 266 22.83 -19.07 -27.43
CA ASP A 266 23.92 -19.09 -28.43
C ASP A 266 25.33 -18.79 -27.86
N GLY A 267 25.65 -19.28 -26.66
CA GLY A 267 26.93 -19.08 -26.00
C GLY A 267 27.15 -17.69 -25.39
N LEU A 268 26.14 -16.82 -25.46
CA LEU A 268 26.04 -15.57 -24.72
C LEU A 268 25.10 -15.76 -23.51
N TYR A 269 25.39 -15.07 -22.42
CA TYR A 269 24.67 -15.22 -21.15
C TYR A 269 24.13 -13.87 -20.70
N THR A 270 22.86 -13.89 -20.30
CA THR A 270 22.15 -12.73 -19.76
C THR A 270 22.10 -12.77 -18.23
N LEU A 271 22.06 -13.97 -17.64
CA LEU A 271 21.86 -14.14 -16.20
C LEU A 271 22.87 -15.11 -15.60
N ALA A 272 23.40 -14.78 -14.43
CA ALA A 272 24.13 -15.68 -13.56
C ALA A 272 23.51 -15.68 -12.16
N VAL A 273 23.28 -16.86 -11.59
CA VAL A 273 22.74 -17.05 -10.24
C VAL A 273 23.61 -18.01 -9.43
N TRP A 274 23.83 -17.71 -8.16
CA TRP A 274 24.54 -18.59 -7.23
C TRP A 274 24.20 -18.27 -5.78
N SER A 275 24.54 -19.21 -4.89
CA SER A 275 24.36 -19.04 -3.46
C SER A 275 25.69 -19.37 -2.75
N GLU A 276 26.07 -18.55 -1.78
CA GLU A 276 27.28 -18.72 -0.97
C GLU A 276 27.09 -18.13 0.43
N GLY A 277 27.49 -18.87 1.47
CA GLY A 277 27.54 -18.33 2.83
C GLY A 277 26.19 -17.91 3.42
N GLY A 278 25.09 -18.52 2.98
CA GLY A 278 23.73 -18.19 3.42
C GLY A 278 23.11 -17.00 2.68
N TYR A 279 23.74 -16.56 1.58
CA TYR A 279 23.22 -15.51 0.71
C TYR A 279 23.03 -16.02 -0.72
N ALA A 280 21.99 -15.51 -1.36
CA ALA A 280 21.70 -15.67 -2.77
C ALA A 280 22.19 -14.44 -3.54
N TYR A 281 22.66 -14.67 -4.75
CA TYR A 281 23.22 -13.66 -5.61
C TYR A 281 22.75 -13.84 -7.05
N SER A 282 22.53 -12.73 -7.73
CA SER A 282 22.30 -12.70 -9.16
C SER A 282 23.06 -11.58 -9.85
N VAL A 283 23.45 -11.82 -11.09
CA VAL A 283 23.95 -10.81 -12.03
C VAL A 283 23.15 -10.92 -13.31
N ARG A 284 22.43 -9.85 -13.70
CA ARG A 284 21.81 -9.71 -15.02
C ARG A 284 22.58 -8.68 -15.84
N ALA A 285 23.02 -9.04 -17.04
CA ALA A 285 23.66 -8.15 -18.01
C ALA A 285 23.58 -8.80 -19.39
N GLU A 286 23.18 -8.04 -20.42
CA GLU A 286 22.92 -8.62 -21.74
C GLU A 286 24.20 -9.01 -22.51
N GLY A 287 24.12 -10.12 -23.25
CA GLY A 287 25.07 -10.44 -24.31
C GLY A 287 26.50 -10.76 -23.88
N LEU A 288 26.73 -11.16 -22.63
CA LEU A 288 28.08 -11.45 -22.14
C LEU A 288 28.55 -12.84 -22.57
N THR A 289 29.79 -12.96 -23.05
CA THR A 289 30.40 -14.28 -23.20
C THR A 289 30.56 -14.97 -21.85
N ARG A 290 30.71 -16.29 -21.85
CA ARG A 290 31.03 -17.06 -20.63
C ARG A 290 32.17 -16.44 -19.81
N ALA A 291 33.23 -15.99 -20.49
CA ALA A 291 34.42 -15.46 -19.83
C ALA A 291 34.14 -14.13 -19.13
N GLU A 292 33.39 -13.24 -19.79
CA GLU A 292 32.99 -11.94 -19.26
C GLU A 292 32.05 -12.10 -18.06
N MET A 293 30.99 -12.91 -18.21
CA MET A 293 30.06 -13.20 -17.11
C MET A 293 30.80 -13.83 -15.91
N THR A 294 31.72 -14.77 -16.16
CA THR A 294 32.53 -15.37 -15.10
C THR A 294 33.44 -14.35 -14.40
N ALA A 295 34.01 -13.40 -15.14
CA ALA A 295 34.85 -12.34 -14.58
C ALA A 295 34.02 -11.39 -13.70
N LEU A 296 32.81 -11.05 -14.12
CA LEU A 296 31.87 -10.23 -13.36
C LEU A 296 31.45 -10.93 -12.06
N VAL A 297 31.03 -12.20 -12.12
CA VAL A 297 30.65 -13.01 -10.94
C VAL A 297 31.76 -13.06 -9.88
N ARG A 298 33.04 -13.09 -10.28
CA ARG A 298 34.17 -13.11 -9.33
C ARG A 298 34.31 -11.82 -8.53
N ARG A 299 33.75 -10.73 -9.03
CA ARG A 299 33.80 -9.40 -8.41
C ARG A 299 32.65 -9.18 -7.42
N VAL A 300 31.69 -10.10 -7.35
CA VAL A 300 30.51 -10.01 -6.47
C VAL A 300 30.65 -10.92 -5.24
N ARG A 301 30.54 -10.36 -4.03
CA ARG A 301 30.60 -11.09 -2.74
C ARG A 301 29.67 -10.51 -1.68
#